data_AF-A0A4Y2W256-F1
#
_entry.id   AF-A0A4Y2W256-F1
#
_cell.length_a   1.000
_cell.length_b   1.000
_cell.length_c   1.000
_cell.angle_alpha   90.00
_cell.angle_beta   90.00
_cell.angle_gamma   90.00
#
_symmetry.space_group_name_H-M   'P 1'
#
loop_
_entity.id
_entity.type
_entity.pdbx_description
1 polymer ?
#
loop_
_entity_poly.entity_id
_entity_poly.type
_entity_poly.pdbx_seq_one_letter_code
_entity_poly.pdbx_strand_id
1 'polypeptide(L)'
;LHESYLHDAFGVGFDVHALYENEFNDQGSWLSFFLNKDYRQKFYYLYANPNFEPYHVDVQFSHAATGATKEMQGSVKYQYYDSEHTQPEFSSGGFEDYKITDDENGPFCTCALEFEVKGLGDKERKANAKISWTRDLKRAHHKLNFYYDRSPFHSLETANLKICGSGYLKYPKYDLGKVAFLDTIGMNHQVESALKLHFGKDCSTDQKVKIDGQFFTTEEQRLFESKREEPDTPEHYNPYAYYYQTCLKERARGINYGEQCLEYIRLISTVHGYHFHGKFENVSEEICIAFQMILSAWKSSITFFDVFSSQIKLFSIAEGLANLRLPWT
;
A
#
# COMPACT_ATOMS: atom_id res chain seq x y z
N LEU A 1 -30.16 12.46 12.85
CA LEU A 1 -29.84 12.08 11.47
C LEU A 1 -29.86 10.55 11.42
N HIS A 2 -30.54 9.96 10.43
CA HIS A 2 -30.56 8.51 10.23
C HIS A 2 -30.01 8.23 8.84
N GLU A 3 -28.82 7.65 8.76
CA GLU A 3 -28.17 7.31 7.48
C GLU A 3 -27.79 5.83 7.47
N SER A 4 -28.11 5.18 6.36
CA SER A 4 -27.77 3.78 6.11
C SER A 4 -26.53 3.73 5.22
N TYR A 5 -25.52 2.98 5.63
CA TYR A 5 -24.28 2.84 4.89
C TYR A 5 -24.04 1.40 4.48
N LEU A 6 -23.42 1.22 3.31
CA LEU A 6 -23.01 -0.07 2.74
C LEU A 6 -24.15 -1.06 2.39
N HIS A 7 -25.40 -0.75 2.71
CA HIS A 7 -26.58 -1.57 2.40
C HIS A 7 -26.65 -1.90 0.91
N ASP A 8 -26.48 -0.90 0.05
CA ASP A 8 -26.56 -1.08 -1.40
C ASP A 8 -25.39 -1.89 -1.96
N ALA A 9 -24.22 -1.83 -1.31
CA ALA A 9 -23.02 -2.53 -1.75
C ALA A 9 -23.07 -4.02 -1.37
N PHE A 10 -23.28 -4.32 -0.09
CA PHE A 10 -23.15 -5.70 0.42
C PHE A 10 -24.49 -6.39 0.71
N GLY A 11 -25.63 -5.69 0.59
CA GLY A 11 -26.94 -6.20 1.02
C GLY A 11 -27.09 -6.31 2.54
N VAL A 12 -26.07 -5.85 3.27
CA VAL A 12 -25.96 -5.71 4.73
C VAL A 12 -25.13 -4.46 5.00
N GLY A 13 -25.34 -3.81 6.13
CA GLY A 13 -24.45 -2.76 6.58
C GLY A 13 -24.92 -2.19 7.90
N PHE A 14 -24.77 -0.89 8.07
CA PHE A 14 -25.04 -0.23 9.33
C PHE A 14 -25.95 0.98 9.14
N ASP A 15 -26.99 1.01 9.96
CA ASP A 15 -27.82 2.18 10.19
C ASP A 15 -27.21 2.98 11.34
N VAL A 16 -26.82 4.20 11.04
CA VAL A 16 -26.26 5.14 12.01
C VAL A 16 -27.34 6.15 12.35
N HIS A 17 -27.76 6.13 13.61
CA HIS A 17 -28.63 7.14 14.18
C HIS A 17 -27.82 8.06 15.09
N ALA A 18 -27.57 9.27 14.61
CA ALA A 18 -26.82 10.29 15.35
C ALA A 18 -27.75 11.42 15.83
N LEU A 19 -27.71 11.71 17.12
CA LEU A 19 -28.36 12.87 17.73
C LEU A 19 -27.30 13.94 18.02
N TYR A 20 -27.60 15.15 17.57
CA TYR A 20 -26.78 16.34 17.78
C TYR A 20 -27.52 17.26 18.74
N GLU A 21 -26.80 18.01 19.57
CA GLU A 21 -27.41 19.08 20.38
C GLU A 21 -27.94 20.12 19.39
N ASN A 22 -29.26 20.26 19.34
CA ASN A 22 -29.91 20.93 18.22
C ASN A 22 -30.64 22.19 18.68
N GLU A 23 -29.90 23.18 19.20
CA GLU A 23 -30.47 24.54 19.33
C GLU A 23 -30.86 25.14 17.97
N PHE A 24 -30.36 24.59 16.85
CA PHE A 24 -30.54 25.10 15.49
C PHE A 24 -31.88 24.72 14.83
N ASN A 25 -32.40 23.52 15.07
CA ASN A 25 -33.71 23.12 14.53
C ASN A 25 -34.88 23.70 15.32
N ASP A 26 -34.72 23.89 16.63
CA ASP A 26 -35.80 24.37 17.50
C ASP A 26 -36.08 25.88 17.35
N GLN A 27 -35.15 26.66 16.78
CA GLN A 27 -35.31 28.12 16.55
C GLN A 27 -35.19 28.58 15.09
N GLY A 28 -35.14 27.64 14.15
CA GLY A 28 -34.98 27.90 12.73
C GLY A 28 -33.56 28.34 12.36
N SER A 29 -33.18 28.05 11.11
CA SER A 29 -31.93 28.34 10.37
C SER A 29 -30.73 29.05 11.05
N TRP A 30 -29.53 28.84 10.50
CA TRP A 30 -28.31 29.60 10.84
C TRP A 30 -28.50 31.11 11.00
N LEU A 31 -29.41 31.70 10.21
CA LEU A 31 -29.73 33.12 10.28
C LEU A 31 -30.35 33.51 11.63
N SER A 32 -31.27 32.72 12.19
CA SER A 32 -31.88 32.99 13.49
C SER A 32 -30.87 32.86 14.63
N PHE A 33 -29.94 31.91 14.56
CA PHE A 33 -28.86 31.77 15.54
C PHE A 33 -27.96 33.01 15.56
N PHE A 34 -27.56 33.50 14.38
CA PHE A 34 -26.72 34.69 14.28
C PHE A 34 -27.44 35.99 14.63
N LEU A 35 -28.75 36.08 14.40
CA LEU A 35 -29.53 37.30 14.68
C LEU A 35 -30.08 37.37 16.11
N ASN A 36 -30.48 36.24 16.70
CA ASN A 36 -31.28 36.24 17.93
C ASN A 36 -30.48 35.91 19.19
N LYS A 37 -29.28 35.32 19.07
CA LYS A 37 -28.42 34.96 20.22
C LYS A 37 -27.37 36.04 20.48
N ASP A 38 -27.09 36.29 21.75
CA ASP A 38 -26.00 37.20 22.13
C ASP A 38 -24.63 36.55 21.91
N TYR A 39 -23.57 37.37 21.92
CA TYR A 39 -22.20 36.89 21.67
C TYR A 39 -21.74 35.85 22.70
N ARG A 40 -22.28 35.89 23.93
CA ARG A 40 -21.89 35.02 25.04
C ARG A 40 -22.51 33.63 24.86
N GLN A 41 -23.77 33.55 24.42
CA GLN A 41 -24.47 32.31 24.11
C GLN A 41 -23.85 31.61 22.90
N LYS A 42 -23.53 32.37 21.84
CA LYS A 42 -22.81 31.85 20.67
C LYS A 42 -21.44 31.27 21.05
N PHE A 43 -20.71 31.99 21.92
CA PHE A 43 -19.43 31.54 22.44
C PHE A 43 -19.56 30.25 23.27
N TYR A 44 -20.53 30.17 24.18
CA TYR A 44 -20.73 28.95 24.98
C TYR A 44 -21.13 27.75 24.13
N TYR A 45 -21.96 27.95 23.10
CA TYR A 45 -22.34 26.90 22.16
C TYR A 45 -21.12 26.34 21.40
N LEU A 46 -20.32 27.23 20.79
CA LEU A 46 -19.11 26.85 20.05
C LEU A 46 -18.01 26.28 20.95
N TYR A 47 -17.97 26.70 22.23
CA TYR A 47 -17.04 26.15 23.22
C TYR A 47 -17.44 24.76 23.70
N ALA A 48 -18.75 24.49 23.85
CA ALA A 48 -19.26 23.21 24.32
C ALA A 48 -19.26 22.14 23.23
N ASN A 49 -19.44 22.49 21.95
CA ASN A 49 -19.37 21.55 20.84
C ASN A 49 -18.58 22.12 19.64
N PRO A 50 -17.25 22.27 19.76
CA PRO A 50 -16.42 22.95 18.75
C PRO A 50 -16.34 22.21 17.41
N ASN A 51 -16.53 20.88 17.41
CA ASN A 51 -16.39 20.02 16.25
C ASN A 51 -17.72 19.50 15.70
N PHE A 52 -18.87 19.92 16.27
CA PHE A 52 -20.19 19.39 15.94
C PHE A 52 -20.29 17.86 16.11
N GLU A 53 -19.72 17.34 17.19
CA GLU A 53 -19.76 15.92 17.52
C GLU A 53 -21.17 15.54 18.00
N PRO A 54 -21.74 14.42 17.53
CA PRO A 54 -23.03 13.92 18.02
C PRO A 54 -22.88 13.46 19.48
N TYR A 55 -23.79 13.88 20.36
CA TYR A 55 -23.76 13.47 21.77
C TYR A 55 -24.30 12.05 21.98
N HIS A 56 -25.00 11.51 20.98
CA HIS A 56 -25.44 10.13 20.96
C HIS A 56 -25.35 9.58 19.54
N VAL A 57 -24.67 8.44 19.40
CA VAL A 57 -24.59 7.68 18.17
C VAL A 57 -25.01 6.25 18.50
N ASP A 58 -26.08 5.81 17.86
CA ASP A 58 -26.48 4.40 17.83
C ASP A 58 -26.13 3.84 16.45
N VAL A 59 -25.46 2.69 16.43
CA VAL A 59 -25.05 1.99 15.21
C VAL A 59 -25.65 0.60 15.26
N GLN A 60 -26.60 0.34 14.37
CA GLN A 60 -27.27 -0.95 14.28
C GLN A 60 -26.89 -1.66 12.98
N PHE A 61 -26.59 -2.95 13.08
CA PHE A 61 -26.40 -3.77 11.89
C PHE A 61 -27.75 -4.22 11.36
N SER A 62 -28.00 -3.97 10.08
CA SER A 62 -29.25 -4.38 9.44
C SER A 62 -29.03 -4.86 8.01
N HIS A 63 -30.06 -5.54 7.49
CA HIS A 63 -30.10 -5.98 6.11
C HIS A 63 -30.67 -4.89 5.22
N ALA A 64 -30.18 -4.79 3.98
CA ALA A 64 -30.74 -3.87 3.01
C ALA A 64 -32.22 -4.19 2.75
N ALA A 65 -33.06 -3.15 2.64
CA ALA A 65 -34.50 -3.32 2.38
C ALA A 65 -34.79 -4.00 1.03
N THR A 66 -33.88 -3.86 0.06
CA THR A 66 -33.93 -4.57 -1.23
C THR A 66 -32.59 -5.24 -1.51
N GLY A 67 -32.63 -6.49 -1.99
CA GLY A 67 -31.41 -7.24 -2.29
C GLY A 67 -30.62 -7.65 -1.04
N ALA A 68 -31.30 -8.02 0.05
CA ALA A 68 -30.67 -8.39 1.32
C ALA A 68 -29.73 -9.59 1.15
N THR A 69 -28.56 -9.52 1.78
CA THR A 69 -27.66 -10.69 1.94
C THR A 69 -28.01 -11.38 3.25
N LYS A 70 -28.41 -12.65 3.18
CA LYS A 70 -28.90 -13.45 4.31
C LYS A 70 -27.79 -14.30 4.93
N GLU A 71 -26.84 -14.73 4.12
CA GLU A 71 -25.71 -15.54 4.54
C GLU A 71 -24.45 -15.05 3.83
N MET A 72 -23.32 -15.06 4.53
CA MET A 72 -22.02 -14.74 3.96
C MET A 72 -21.08 -15.93 4.18
N GLN A 73 -20.53 -16.43 3.08
CA GLN A 73 -19.52 -17.49 3.08
C GLN A 73 -18.20 -16.88 2.65
N GLY A 74 -17.14 -17.15 3.39
CA GLY A 74 -15.80 -16.66 3.10
C GLY A 74 -14.81 -17.81 3.07
N SER A 75 -13.86 -17.77 2.15
CA SER A 75 -12.70 -18.65 2.16
C SER A 75 -11.43 -17.83 1.96
N VAL A 76 -10.38 -18.23 2.67
CA VAL A 76 -9.03 -17.69 2.52
C VAL A 76 -8.10 -18.87 2.30
N LYS A 77 -7.33 -18.83 1.23
CA LYS A 77 -6.40 -19.90 0.86
C LYS A 77 -5.01 -19.31 0.70
N TYR A 78 -4.06 -19.86 1.44
CA TYR A 78 -2.64 -19.57 1.28
C TYR A 78 -1.98 -20.71 0.51
N GLN A 79 -1.15 -20.38 -0.47
CA GLN A 79 -0.37 -21.33 -1.24
C GLN A 79 1.06 -20.82 -1.40
N TYR A 80 2.02 -21.73 -1.29
CA TYR A 80 3.43 -21.50 -1.57
C TYR A 80 3.84 -22.33 -2.78
N TYR A 81 4.59 -21.71 -3.67
CA TYR A 81 5.05 -22.23 -4.94
C TYR A 81 6.56 -22.04 -5.01
N ASP A 82 7.31 -23.10 -5.29
CA ASP A 82 8.75 -23.07 -5.51
C ASP A 82 9.07 -23.48 -6.96
N SER A 83 10.34 -23.72 -7.27
CA SER A 83 10.77 -24.19 -8.58
C SER A 83 10.16 -25.52 -9.00
N GLU A 84 9.65 -26.33 -8.06
CA GLU A 84 9.03 -27.62 -8.33
C GLU A 84 7.50 -27.50 -8.44
N HIS A 85 6.91 -26.55 -7.71
CA HIS A 85 5.49 -26.25 -7.71
C HIS A 85 5.27 -24.92 -8.42
N THR A 86 5.25 -24.93 -9.74
CA THR A 86 5.09 -23.68 -10.51
C THR A 86 3.68 -23.13 -10.33
N GLN A 87 3.58 -21.89 -9.83
CA GLN A 87 2.35 -21.11 -10.00
C GLN A 87 2.20 -20.84 -11.50
N PRO A 88 1.20 -21.39 -12.20
CA PRO A 88 0.95 -20.98 -13.57
C PRO A 88 0.61 -19.49 -13.53
N GLU A 89 1.18 -18.76 -14.48
CA GLU A 89 1.00 -17.32 -14.71
C GLU A 89 -0.44 -16.89 -14.43
N PHE A 90 -0.60 -15.63 -14.01
CA PHE A 90 -1.88 -15.06 -13.61
C PHE A 90 -2.85 -14.96 -14.82
N SER A 91 -3.38 -16.11 -15.27
CA SER A 91 -4.04 -16.28 -16.56
C SER A 91 -5.55 -16.05 -16.46
N SER A 92 -5.98 -14.96 -15.83
CA SER A 92 -7.37 -14.54 -15.97
C SER A 92 -7.54 -13.85 -17.32
N GLY A 93 -8.07 -14.58 -18.32
CA GLY A 93 -8.68 -14.04 -19.53
C GLY A 93 -7.86 -12.99 -20.31
N GLY A 94 -6.59 -13.29 -20.64
CA GLY A 94 -5.80 -12.47 -21.56
C GLY A 94 -4.97 -11.34 -20.94
N PHE A 95 -4.90 -11.23 -19.60
CA PHE A 95 -3.96 -10.32 -18.96
C PHE A 95 -2.52 -10.87 -19.05
N GLU A 96 -1.67 -10.20 -19.83
CA GLU A 96 -0.24 -10.48 -19.86
C GLU A 96 0.45 -9.84 -18.65
N ASP A 97 0.86 -10.65 -17.69
CA ASP A 97 1.65 -10.19 -16.55
C ASP A 97 3.14 -10.01 -16.93
N TYR A 98 3.92 -9.38 -16.05
CA TYR A 98 5.36 -9.24 -16.30
C TYR A 98 6.06 -10.58 -16.17
N LYS A 99 6.67 -11.07 -17.25
CA LYS A 99 7.51 -12.26 -17.18
C LYS A 99 8.82 -11.92 -16.49
N ILE A 100 9.11 -12.63 -15.41
CA ILE A 100 10.47 -12.65 -14.86
C ILE A 100 11.17 -13.78 -15.60
N THR A 101 12.19 -13.44 -16.38
CA THR A 101 13.07 -14.44 -16.97
C THR A 101 13.93 -15.05 -15.87
N ASP A 102 14.24 -16.34 -15.98
CA ASP A 102 15.27 -16.96 -15.14
C ASP A 102 16.53 -16.10 -15.22
N ASP A 103 16.85 -15.48 -14.09
CA ASP A 103 18.03 -14.64 -13.93
C ASP A 103 19.11 -15.46 -13.21
N GLU A 104 20.37 -15.03 -13.26
CA GLU A 104 21.51 -15.62 -12.54
C GLU A 104 21.33 -15.65 -10.99
N ASN A 105 20.17 -15.21 -10.49
CA ASN A 105 19.86 -15.04 -9.09
C ASN A 105 19.16 -16.24 -8.45
N GLY A 106 18.95 -17.31 -9.22
CA GLY A 106 18.43 -18.59 -8.76
C GLY A 106 16.92 -18.72 -8.93
N PRO A 107 16.33 -19.83 -8.46
CA PRO A 107 14.92 -20.13 -8.67
C PRO A 107 14.00 -19.10 -8.00
N PHE A 108 12.84 -18.88 -8.61
CA PHE A 108 11.79 -18.06 -8.04
C PHE A 108 10.94 -18.85 -7.04
N CYS A 109 10.48 -18.15 -6.01
CA CYS A 109 9.49 -18.63 -5.05
C CYS A 109 8.31 -17.65 -5.06
N THR A 110 7.09 -18.17 -5.04
CA THR A 110 5.86 -17.36 -5.03
C THR A 110 4.95 -17.75 -3.88
N CYS A 111 4.46 -16.75 -3.16
CA CYS A 111 3.36 -16.90 -2.20
C CYS A 111 2.09 -16.34 -2.83
N ALA A 112 0.97 -17.04 -2.72
CA ALA A 112 -0.33 -16.53 -3.13
C ALA A 112 -1.34 -16.61 -2.00
N LEU A 113 -2.15 -15.55 -1.88
CA LEU A 113 -3.35 -15.50 -1.04
C LEU A 113 -4.54 -15.32 -1.96
N GLU A 114 -5.51 -16.21 -1.81
CA GLU A 114 -6.79 -16.19 -2.51
C GLU A 114 -7.89 -15.96 -1.49
N PHE A 115 -8.76 -14.99 -1.77
CA PHE A 115 -9.91 -14.63 -0.96
C PHE A 115 -11.15 -14.81 -1.82
N GLU A 116 -12.12 -15.55 -1.33
CA GLU A 116 -13.43 -15.65 -1.95
C GLU A 116 -14.48 -15.28 -0.90
N VAL A 117 -15.36 -14.35 -1.23
CA VAL A 117 -16.51 -13.99 -0.42
C VAL A 117 -17.75 -14.12 -1.27
N LYS A 118 -18.75 -14.83 -0.72
CA LYS A 118 -20.03 -15.10 -1.35
C LYS A 118 -21.15 -14.69 -0.41
N GLY A 119 -21.87 -13.63 -0.77
CA GLY A 119 -23.14 -13.25 -0.17
C GLY A 119 -24.28 -14.00 -0.85
N LEU A 120 -25.01 -14.79 -0.08
CA LEU A 120 -26.23 -15.48 -0.48
C LEU A 120 -27.44 -14.75 0.10
N GLY A 121 -28.46 -14.52 -0.71
CA GLY A 121 -29.64 -13.77 -0.32
C GLY A 121 -30.57 -13.56 -1.50
N ASP A 122 -31.22 -12.41 -1.56
CA ASP A 122 -32.12 -12.09 -2.67
C ASP A 122 -31.36 -11.81 -3.99
N LYS A 123 -30.08 -11.41 -3.86
CA LYS A 123 -29.12 -11.28 -4.96
C LYS A 123 -27.83 -11.98 -4.55
N GLU A 124 -27.35 -12.89 -5.38
CA GLU A 124 -26.04 -13.50 -5.17
C GLU A 124 -24.95 -12.47 -5.45
N ARG A 125 -24.09 -12.24 -4.45
CA ARG A 125 -22.92 -11.36 -4.56
C ARG A 125 -21.68 -12.20 -4.38
N LYS A 126 -20.72 -12.07 -5.30
CA LYS A 126 -19.43 -12.77 -5.25
C LYS A 126 -18.31 -11.76 -5.40
N ALA A 127 -17.27 -11.92 -4.62
CA ALA A 127 -16.01 -11.23 -4.80
C ALA A 127 -14.88 -12.23 -4.62
N ASN A 128 -13.99 -12.27 -5.60
CA ASN A 128 -12.78 -13.08 -5.60
C ASN A 128 -11.60 -12.12 -5.68
N ALA A 129 -10.62 -12.29 -4.81
CA ALA A 129 -9.36 -11.58 -4.88
C ALA A 129 -8.21 -12.58 -4.84
N LYS A 130 -7.17 -12.33 -5.61
CA LYS A 130 -5.92 -13.09 -5.53
C LYS A 130 -4.78 -12.10 -5.50
N ILE A 131 -3.87 -12.25 -4.55
CA ILE A 131 -2.61 -11.53 -4.53
C ILE A 131 -1.50 -12.56 -4.52
N SER A 132 -0.50 -12.39 -5.38
CA SER A 132 0.69 -13.23 -5.34
C SER A 132 1.95 -12.41 -5.38
N TRP A 133 2.93 -12.82 -4.59
CA TRP A 133 4.21 -12.18 -4.47
C TRP A 133 5.31 -13.19 -4.81
N THR A 134 6.00 -12.93 -5.91
CA THR A 134 7.11 -13.73 -6.40
C THR A 134 8.42 -13.02 -6.08
N ARG A 135 9.43 -13.79 -5.68
CA ARG A 135 10.79 -13.29 -5.51
C ARG A 135 11.85 -14.33 -5.91
N ASP A 136 13.02 -13.86 -6.30
CA ASP A 136 14.20 -14.73 -6.42
C ASP A 136 14.81 -15.04 -5.05
N LEU A 137 15.74 -16.00 -5.03
CA LEU A 137 16.46 -16.40 -3.81
C LEU A 137 17.23 -15.23 -3.20
N LYS A 138 17.87 -14.41 -4.05
CA LYS A 138 18.66 -13.25 -3.63
C LYS A 138 17.82 -12.01 -3.29
N ARG A 139 16.50 -12.07 -3.47
CA ARG A 139 15.56 -10.96 -3.23
C ARG A 139 15.94 -9.70 -4.02
N ALA A 140 16.51 -9.88 -5.21
CA ALA A 140 16.79 -8.79 -6.14
C ALA A 140 15.60 -8.54 -7.07
N HIS A 141 14.78 -9.57 -7.31
CA HIS A 141 13.57 -9.46 -8.12
C HIS A 141 12.36 -9.67 -7.25
N HIS A 142 11.43 -8.74 -7.30
CA HIS A 142 10.12 -8.85 -6.69
C HIS A 142 9.06 -8.61 -7.75
N LYS A 143 8.07 -9.49 -7.82
CA LYS A 143 6.88 -9.29 -8.64
C LYS A 143 5.65 -9.43 -7.76
N LEU A 144 4.73 -8.49 -7.90
CA LEU A 144 3.44 -8.50 -7.25
C LEU A 144 2.39 -8.62 -8.34
N ASN A 145 1.56 -9.64 -8.27
CA ASN A 145 0.35 -9.75 -9.08
C ASN A 145 -0.85 -9.60 -8.17
N PHE A 146 -1.89 -8.98 -8.69
CA PHE A 146 -3.16 -8.89 -7.99
C PHE A 146 -4.33 -9.04 -8.96
N TYR A 147 -5.40 -9.59 -8.41
CA TYR A 147 -6.66 -9.84 -9.07
C TYR A 147 -7.79 -9.47 -8.16
N TYR A 148 -8.82 -8.96 -8.79
CA TYR A 148 -10.10 -8.78 -8.17
C TYR A 148 -11.17 -9.03 -9.24
N ASP A 149 -12.19 -9.82 -8.91
CA ASP A 149 -13.39 -9.99 -9.71
C ASP A 149 -14.58 -10.00 -8.77
N ARG A 150 -15.47 -9.04 -8.93
CA ARG A 150 -16.73 -9.01 -8.19
C ARG A 150 -17.92 -8.96 -9.15
N SER A 151 -18.99 -9.62 -8.74
CA SER A 151 -20.31 -9.42 -9.31
C SER A 151 -20.78 -7.97 -9.14
N PRO A 152 -21.76 -7.51 -9.93
CA PRO A 152 -22.47 -6.27 -9.67
C PRO A 152 -23.00 -6.21 -8.24
N PHE A 153 -22.57 -5.22 -7.46
CA PHE A 153 -23.02 -4.99 -6.10
C PHE A 153 -24.21 -4.03 -6.10
N HIS A 154 -24.13 -2.97 -6.89
CA HIS A 154 -25.20 -2.00 -7.06
C HIS A 154 -26.19 -2.40 -8.17
N SER A 155 -27.40 -1.84 -8.17
CA SER A 155 -28.43 -2.07 -9.21
C SER A 155 -28.09 -1.43 -10.56
N LEU A 156 -27.33 -0.33 -10.52
CA LEU A 156 -26.83 0.38 -11.72
C LEU A 156 -25.67 -0.37 -12.42
N GLU A 157 -25.06 -1.32 -11.74
CA GLU A 157 -23.98 -2.12 -12.31
C GLU A 157 -24.57 -3.30 -13.10
N THR A 158 -24.19 -3.41 -14.37
CA THR A 158 -24.72 -4.43 -15.29
C THR A 158 -23.74 -5.56 -15.58
N ALA A 159 -22.47 -5.40 -15.18
CA ALA A 159 -21.40 -6.35 -15.43
C ALA A 159 -20.45 -6.43 -14.23
N ASN A 160 -19.72 -7.55 -14.14
CA ASN A 160 -18.69 -7.71 -13.12
C ASN A 160 -17.64 -6.61 -13.25
N LEU A 161 -17.10 -6.19 -12.10
CA LEU A 161 -15.89 -5.39 -12.04
C LEU A 161 -14.71 -6.32 -11.85
N LYS A 162 -13.78 -6.27 -12.78
CA LYS A 162 -12.48 -6.93 -12.72
C LYS A 162 -11.37 -5.90 -12.60
N ILE A 163 -10.39 -6.22 -11.78
CA ILE A 163 -9.14 -5.49 -11.67
C ILE A 163 -8.02 -6.51 -11.74
N CYS A 164 -7.11 -6.33 -12.71
CA CYS A 164 -5.92 -7.15 -12.85
C CYS A 164 -4.70 -6.26 -12.82
N GLY A 165 -3.70 -6.61 -12.03
CA GLY A 165 -2.45 -5.89 -12.07
C GLY A 165 -1.24 -6.78 -11.85
N SER A 166 -0.13 -6.32 -12.40
CA SER A 166 1.18 -6.89 -12.22
C SER A 166 2.16 -5.75 -12.09
N GLY A 167 3.01 -5.81 -11.08
CA GLY A 167 4.13 -4.91 -10.95
C GLY A 167 5.38 -5.67 -10.58
N TYR A 168 6.53 -5.08 -10.84
CA TYR A 168 7.80 -5.62 -10.39
C TYR A 168 8.72 -4.52 -9.88
N LEU A 169 9.66 -4.95 -9.04
CA LEU A 169 10.84 -4.21 -8.63
C LEU A 169 12.06 -5.10 -8.93
N LYS A 170 13.04 -4.51 -9.60
CA LYS A 170 14.32 -5.15 -9.90
C LYS A 170 15.44 -4.30 -9.30
N TYR A 171 16.03 -4.83 -8.26
CA TYR A 171 17.20 -4.27 -7.60
C TYR A 171 18.47 -4.63 -8.40
N PRO A 172 19.51 -3.79 -8.31
CA PRO A 172 20.76 -4.08 -8.98
C PRO A 172 21.47 -5.24 -8.29
N LYS A 173 22.35 -5.92 -9.02
CA LYS A 173 23.23 -6.94 -8.46
C LYS A 173 24.30 -6.26 -7.60
N TYR A 174 24.11 -6.30 -6.29
CA TYR A 174 25.07 -5.72 -5.35
C TYR A 174 26.36 -6.54 -5.30
N ASP A 175 27.49 -5.85 -5.41
CA ASP A 175 28.81 -6.41 -5.08
C ASP A 175 28.95 -6.48 -3.56
N LEU A 176 28.68 -7.67 -3.00
CA LEU A 176 28.74 -7.91 -1.56
C LEU A 176 30.15 -7.72 -1.00
N GLY A 177 31.20 -7.92 -1.81
CA GLY A 177 32.57 -7.64 -1.40
C GLY A 177 32.76 -6.15 -1.15
N LYS A 178 32.32 -5.32 -2.09
CA LYS A 178 32.34 -3.86 -1.94
C LYS A 178 31.56 -3.37 -0.73
N VAL A 179 30.34 -3.87 -0.52
CA VAL A 179 29.56 -3.57 0.69
C VAL A 179 30.30 -4.02 1.95
N ALA A 180 30.87 -5.23 1.94
CA ALA A 180 31.58 -5.78 3.08
C ALA A 180 32.84 -5.00 3.44
N PHE A 181 33.52 -4.38 2.48
CA PHE A 181 34.71 -3.55 2.70
C PHE A 181 34.41 -2.04 2.75
N LEU A 182 33.13 -1.64 2.69
CA LEU A 182 32.69 -0.23 2.61
C LEU A 182 33.27 0.52 1.39
N ASP A 183 33.62 -0.21 0.33
CA ASP A 183 34.01 0.33 -0.98
C ASP A 183 32.78 0.66 -1.82
N THR A 184 31.97 1.60 -1.34
CA THR A 184 30.61 1.81 -1.85
C THR A 184 30.49 2.97 -2.84
N ILE A 185 31.55 3.76 -3.03
CA ILE A 185 31.53 4.91 -3.96
C ILE A 185 31.33 4.38 -5.38
N GLY A 186 30.33 4.95 -6.06
CA GLY A 186 30.02 4.59 -7.43
C GLY A 186 29.36 3.22 -7.59
N MET A 187 28.92 2.59 -6.50
CA MET A 187 28.03 1.44 -6.58
C MET A 187 26.72 1.82 -7.26
N ASN A 188 26.19 0.90 -8.08
CA ASN A 188 24.90 1.10 -8.69
C ASN A 188 23.79 0.71 -7.71
N HIS A 189 22.97 1.69 -7.31
CA HIS A 189 21.79 1.50 -6.46
C HIS A 189 20.47 1.65 -7.25
N GLN A 190 20.54 1.69 -8.58
CA GLN A 190 19.38 1.91 -9.42
C GLN A 190 18.38 0.75 -9.30
N VAL A 191 17.14 1.08 -8.96
CA VAL A 191 16.03 0.12 -8.88
C VAL A 191 15.10 0.36 -10.06
N GLU A 192 14.88 -0.67 -10.85
CA GLU A 192 13.90 -0.66 -11.94
C GLU A 192 12.55 -1.10 -11.40
N SER A 193 11.49 -0.48 -11.90
CA SER A 193 10.12 -0.78 -11.50
C SER A 193 9.18 -0.68 -12.68
N ALA A 194 8.13 -1.50 -12.66
CA ALA A 194 7.00 -1.24 -13.52
C ALA A 194 5.71 -1.71 -12.85
N LEU A 195 4.60 -1.11 -13.26
CA LEU A 195 3.24 -1.44 -12.85
C LEU A 195 2.35 -1.44 -14.08
N LYS A 196 1.58 -2.50 -14.26
CA LYS A 196 0.52 -2.64 -15.25
C LYS A 196 -0.77 -2.92 -14.51
N LEU A 197 -1.78 -2.14 -14.78
CA LEU A 197 -3.08 -2.21 -14.13
C LEU A 197 -4.18 -2.12 -15.18
N HIS A 198 -5.10 -3.08 -15.15
CA HIS A 198 -6.28 -3.14 -16.00
C HIS A 198 -7.52 -3.16 -15.10
N PHE A 199 -8.54 -2.39 -15.41
CA PHE A 199 -9.81 -2.39 -14.70
C PHE A 199 -11.00 -2.20 -15.64
N GLY A 200 -12.12 -2.83 -15.32
CA GLY A 200 -13.33 -2.83 -16.13
C GLY A 200 -14.05 -4.17 -16.10
N LYS A 201 -14.69 -4.56 -17.19
CA LYS A 201 -15.40 -5.84 -17.38
C LYS A 201 -14.44 -7.00 -17.62
N ASP A 202 -13.29 -6.71 -18.23
CA ASP A 202 -12.22 -7.67 -18.47
C ASP A 202 -10.85 -7.07 -18.20
N CYS A 203 -9.83 -7.93 -18.22
CA CYS A 203 -8.45 -7.55 -17.92
C CYS A 203 -7.62 -7.28 -19.19
N SER A 204 -8.25 -6.87 -20.30
CA SER A 204 -7.61 -6.77 -21.62
C SER A 204 -8.04 -5.58 -22.47
N THR A 205 -9.29 -5.10 -22.38
CA THR A 205 -9.87 -4.17 -23.36
C THR A 205 -10.31 -2.81 -22.78
N ASP A 206 -10.70 -2.75 -21.52
CA ASP A 206 -11.35 -1.56 -20.96
C ASP A 206 -10.35 -0.46 -20.59
N GLN A 207 -9.92 -0.36 -19.32
CA GLN A 207 -9.10 0.74 -18.84
C GLN A 207 -7.72 0.23 -18.45
N LYS A 208 -6.67 0.91 -18.92
CA LYS A 208 -5.28 0.47 -18.71
C LYS A 208 -4.42 1.59 -18.20
N VAL A 209 -3.62 1.26 -17.20
CA VAL A 209 -2.57 2.11 -16.65
C VAL A 209 -1.28 1.32 -16.69
N LYS A 210 -0.26 1.88 -17.35
CA LYS A 210 1.10 1.36 -17.31
C LYS A 210 2.03 2.43 -16.78
N ILE A 211 2.81 2.09 -15.77
CA ILE A 211 3.81 2.98 -15.18
C ILE A 211 5.14 2.26 -15.25
N ASP A 212 6.07 2.80 -16.00
CA ASP A 212 7.46 2.36 -15.98
C ASP A 212 8.24 3.36 -15.10
N GLY A 213 9.09 2.87 -14.22
CA GLY A 213 9.73 3.68 -13.20
C GLY A 213 11.16 3.27 -12.92
N GLN A 214 11.98 4.23 -12.54
CA GLN A 214 13.36 4.01 -12.14
C GLN A 214 13.67 4.88 -10.93
N PHE A 215 14.24 4.27 -9.90
CA PHE A 215 14.82 4.97 -8.76
C PHE A 215 16.34 4.96 -8.88
N PHE A 216 17.00 6.04 -8.48
CA PHE A 216 18.44 6.20 -8.64
C PHE A 216 19.04 7.12 -7.57
N THR A 217 20.34 6.96 -7.33
CA THR A 217 21.12 7.85 -6.46
C THR A 217 21.27 9.22 -7.11
N THR A 218 20.88 10.29 -6.42
CA THR A 218 21.03 11.67 -6.92
C THR A 218 22.49 12.12 -6.93
N GLU A 219 22.79 13.19 -7.66
CA GLU A 219 24.13 13.80 -7.65
C GLU A 219 24.52 14.31 -6.25
N GLU A 220 23.57 14.89 -5.51
CA GLU A 220 23.76 15.31 -4.12
C GLU A 220 24.13 14.14 -3.21
N GLN A 221 23.41 13.01 -3.31
CA GLN A 221 23.75 11.80 -2.55
C GLN A 221 25.16 11.30 -2.87
N ARG A 222 25.55 11.29 -4.16
CA ARG A 222 26.91 10.91 -4.59
C ARG A 222 27.95 11.86 -4.02
N LEU A 223 27.68 13.17 -4.02
CA LEU A 223 28.59 14.18 -3.46
C LEU A 223 28.78 13.97 -1.96
N PHE A 224 27.70 13.78 -1.19
CA PHE A 224 27.80 13.54 0.25
C PHE A 224 28.52 12.21 0.56
N GLU A 225 28.21 11.13 -0.14
CA GLU A 225 28.91 9.86 0.04
C GLU A 225 30.41 10.00 -0.29
N SER A 226 30.77 10.70 -1.37
CA SER A 226 32.18 10.92 -1.76
C SER A 226 33.00 11.65 -0.68
N LYS A 227 32.32 12.40 0.20
CA LYS A 227 32.89 13.17 1.31
C LYS A 227 32.68 12.52 2.68
N ARG A 228 32.28 11.24 2.74
CA ARG A 228 32.04 10.50 4.00
C ARG A 228 33.26 10.46 4.95
N GLU A 229 34.47 10.67 4.44
CA GLU A 229 35.69 10.72 5.24
C GLU A 229 35.92 12.09 5.88
N GLU A 230 35.27 13.14 5.38
CA GLU A 230 35.35 14.49 5.96
C GLU A 230 34.60 14.52 7.30
N PRO A 231 35.12 15.20 8.34
CA PRO A 231 34.46 15.26 9.63
C PRO A 231 33.11 15.98 9.52
N ASP A 232 32.06 15.34 10.05
CA ASP A 232 30.74 15.96 10.18
C ASP A 232 30.79 17.08 11.22
N THR A 233 30.50 18.31 10.79
CA THR A 233 30.54 19.50 11.66
C THR A 233 29.21 20.26 11.56
N PRO A 234 28.81 21.03 12.58
CA PRO A 234 27.59 21.84 12.51
C PRO A 234 27.52 22.75 11.27
N GLU A 235 28.68 23.22 10.78
CA GLU A 235 28.80 24.08 9.61
C GLU A 235 28.81 23.30 8.28
N HIS A 236 29.15 22.00 8.29
CA HIS A 236 29.20 21.13 7.12
C HIS A 236 28.57 19.78 7.44
N TYR A 237 27.24 19.77 7.49
CA TYR A 237 26.49 18.56 7.74
C TYR A 237 26.63 17.56 6.58
N ASN A 238 27.09 16.34 6.88
CA ASN A 238 27.11 15.23 5.94
C ASN A 238 26.47 13.98 6.58
N PRO A 239 25.26 13.57 6.16
CA PRO A 239 24.56 12.45 6.77
C PRO A 239 25.31 11.12 6.64
N TYR A 240 26.22 10.97 5.69
CA TYR A 240 27.01 9.74 5.50
C TYR A 240 28.24 9.67 6.41
N ALA A 241 28.83 10.83 6.73
CA ALA A 241 30.13 10.91 7.39
C ALA A 241 30.10 10.34 8.80
N TYR A 242 29.11 10.72 9.60
CA TYR A 242 28.93 10.23 10.96
C TYR A 242 28.90 8.70 11.03
N TYR A 243 28.01 8.07 10.24
CA TYR A 243 27.83 6.62 10.27
C TYR A 243 29.03 5.88 9.69
N TYR A 244 29.63 6.38 8.60
CA TYR A 244 30.82 5.79 7.99
C TYR A 244 32.00 5.76 8.97
N GLN A 245 32.33 6.91 9.56
CA GLN A 245 33.48 7.03 10.47
C GLN A 245 33.27 6.25 11.76
N THR A 246 32.04 6.23 12.28
CA THR A 246 31.72 5.45 13.48
C THR A 246 31.77 3.95 13.19
N CYS A 247 31.27 3.52 12.02
CA CYS A 247 31.45 2.14 11.56
C CYS A 247 32.94 1.76 11.49
N LEU A 248 33.81 2.59 10.90
CA LEU A 248 35.26 2.30 10.87
C LEU A 248 35.86 2.15 12.28
N LYS A 249 35.45 2.97 13.25
CA LYS A 249 35.88 2.86 14.65
C LYS A 249 35.40 1.55 15.30
N GLU A 250 34.19 1.12 15.01
CA GLU A 250 33.63 -0.16 15.48
C GLU A 250 34.39 -1.35 14.87
N ARG A 251 34.68 -1.31 13.57
CA ARG A 251 35.44 -2.36 12.87
C ARG A 251 36.85 -2.48 13.41
N ALA A 252 37.51 -1.37 13.73
CA ALA A 252 38.82 -1.37 14.38
C ALA A 252 38.82 -2.06 15.76
N ARG A 253 37.66 -2.16 16.41
CA ARG A 253 37.44 -2.88 17.67
C ARG A 253 36.96 -4.32 17.48
N GLY A 254 36.87 -4.79 16.24
CA GLY A 254 36.41 -6.15 15.90
C GLY A 254 34.91 -6.29 15.65
N ILE A 255 34.14 -5.19 15.65
CA ILE A 255 32.70 -5.22 15.36
C ILE A 255 32.50 -4.92 13.86
N ASN A 256 32.38 -5.96 13.05
CA ASN A 256 32.36 -5.82 11.59
C ASN A 256 31.08 -5.18 11.03
N TYR A 257 29.93 -5.41 11.66
CA TYR A 257 28.61 -4.93 11.22
C TYR A 257 27.77 -4.50 12.43
N GLY A 258 28.26 -3.48 13.15
CA GLY A 258 27.49 -2.84 14.22
C GLY A 258 26.34 -1.99 13.68
N GLU A 259 25.53 -1.44 14.58
CA GLU A 259 24.37 -0.60 14.23
C GLU A 259 24.75 0.53 13.27
N GLN A 260 25.88 1.19 13.51
CA GLN A 260 26.34 2.32 12.71
C GLN A 260 26.78 1.90 11.29
N CYS A 261 27.35 0.70 11.16
CA CYS A 261 27.64 0.11 9.85
C CYS A 261 26.35 -0.21 9.09
N LEU A 262 25.31 -0.71 9.77
CA LEU A 262 24.02 -1.00 9.15
C LEU A 262 23.30 0.28 8.72
N GLU A 263 23.34 1.35 9.52
CA GLU A 263 22.79 2.66 9.14
C GLU A 263 23.55 3.27 7.97
N TYR A 264 24.88 3.14 7.92
CA TYR A 264 25.65 3.56 6.74
C TYR A 264 25.22 2.78 5.48
N ILE A 265 25.12 1.45 5.58
CA ILE A 265 24.66 0.60 4.46
C ILE A 265 23.24 0.96 4.03
N ARG A 266 22.35 1.27 4.98
CA ARG A 266 21.00 1.75 4.71
C ARG A 266 21.03 3.07 3.94
N LEU A 267 21.84 4.04 4.36
CA LEU A 267 21.93 5.34 3.71
C LEU A 267 22.43 5.27 2.27
N ILE A 268 23.49 4.50 1.99
CA ILE A 268 24.03 4.35 0.62
C ILE A 268 23.05 3.62 -0.30
N SER A 269 22.26 2.70 0.26
CA SER A 269 21.28 1.91 -0.50
C SER A 269 19.90 2.56 -0.58
N THR A 270 19.73 3.73 0.05
CA THR A 270 18.53 4.56 -0.09
C THR A 270 18.68 5.46 -1.31
N VAL A 271 17.68 5.47 -2.18
CA VAL A 271 17.67 6.28 -3.40
C VAL A 271 16.65 7.41 -3.28
N HIS A 272 17.05 8.64 -3.62
CA HIS A 272 16.18 9.82 -3.56
C HIS A 272 15.73 10.30 -4.96
N GLY A 273 16.42 9.88 -6.02
CA GLY A 273 16.05 10.20 -7.39
C GLY A 273 15.01 9.23 -7.93
N TYR A 274 14.06 9.73 -8.71
CA TYR A 274 13.07 8.91 -9.39
C TYR A 274 12.68 9.49 -10.76
N HIS A 275 12.40 8.60 -11.70
CA HIS A 275 11.81 8.90 -12.99
C HIS A 275 10.66 7.93 -13.24
N PHE A 276 9.46 8.47 -13.47
CA PHE A 276 8.29 7.67 -13.82
C PHE A 276 7.72 8.13 -15.16
N HIS A 277 7.31 7.16 -15.97
CA HIS A 277 6.58 7.38 -17.19
C HIS A 277 5.27 6.61 -17.12
N GLY A 278 4.16 7.34 -17.07
CA GLY A 278 2.81 6.78 -17.06
C GLY A 278 2.15 6.84 -18.44
N LYS A 279 1.50 5.75 -18.84
CA LYS A 279 0.60 5.65 -19.99
C LYS A 279 -0.79 5.26 -19.50
N PHE A 280 -1.80 6.00 -19.93
CA PHE A 280 -3.19 5.84 -19.53
C PHE A 280 -4.04 5.66 -20.79
N GLU A 281 -4.81 4.58 -20.86
CA GLU A 281 -5.68 4.26 -22.01
C GLU A 281 -7.12 4.05 -21.52
N ASN A 282 -8.07 4.78 -22.13
CA ASN A 282 -9.51 4.75 -21.80
C ASN A 282 -9.84 5.04 -20.32
N VAL A 283 -8.96 5.75 -19.62
CA VAL A 283 -9.13 6.16 -18.22
C VAL A 283 -9.81 7.53 -18.18
N SER A 284 -10.78 7.74 -17.28
CA SER A 284 -11.43 9.05 -17.12
C SER A 284 -10.45 10.08 -16.54
N GLU A 285 -10.75 11.37 -16.74
CA GLU A 285 -9.90 12.47 -16.27
C GLU A 285 -9.77 12.47 -14.73
N GLU A 286 -10.84 12.14 -14.01
CA GLU A 286 -10.86 12.06 -12.55
C GLU A 286 -9.94 10.97 -12.03
N ILE A 287 -9.92 9.81 -12.70
CA ILE A 287 -9.04 8.70 -12.34
C ILE A 287 -7.58 9.06 -12.66
N CYS A 288 -7.32 9.73 -13.79
CA CYS A 288 -5.99 10.24 -14.11
C CYS A 288 -5.48 11.21 -13.02
N ILE A 289 -6.31 12.15 -12.58
CA ILE A 289 -5.97 13.10 -11.49
C ILE A 289 -5.71 12.35 -10.18
N ALA A 290 -6.54 11.37 -9.82
CA ALA A 290 -6.33 10.55 -8.63
C ALA A 290 -5.00 9.80 -8.66
N PHE A 291 -4.65 9.18 -9.79
CA PHE A 291 -3.35 8.51 -9.96
C PHE A 291 -2.17 9.46 -9.87
N GLN A 292 -2.28 10.66 -10.46
CA GLN A 292 -1.23 11.68 -10.34
C GLN A 292 -1.03 12.13 -8.89
N MET A 293 -2.11 12.30 -8.12
CA MET A 293 -2.04 12.61 -6.69
C MET A 293 -1.37 11.47 -5.90
N ILE A 294 -1.73 10.21 -6.14
CA ILE A 294 -1.12 9.04 -5.48
C ILE A 294 0.37 8.95 -5.79
N LEU A 295 0.75 9.11 -7.06
CA LEU A 295 2.16 9.12 -7.48
C LEU A 295 2.94 10.28 -6.83
N SER A 296 2.29 11.43 -6.63
CA SER A 296 2.89 12.56 -5.92
C SER A 296 3.05 12.33 -4.41
N ALA A 297 2.15 11.54 -3.80
CA ALA A 297 2.23 11.15 -2.40
C ALA A 297 3.26 10.04 -2.15
N TRP A 298 3.48 9.16 -3.14
CA TRP A 298 4.52 8.12 -3.15
C TRP A 298 5.96 8.64 -3.26
N LYS A 299 6.17 9.97 -3.21
CA LYS A 299 7.49 10.63 -3.25
C LYS A 299 8.35 10.45 -1.98
N SER A 300 8.03 9.49 -1.12
CA SER A 300 8.81 9.17 0.09
C SER A 300 9.62 7.89 -0.12
N SER A 301 10.92 8.01 0.14
CA SER A 301 12.07 7.13 -0.15
C SER A 301 11.84 5.61 -0.15
N ILE A 302 12.49 4.89 -1.10
CA ILE A 302 12.62 3.43 -1.11
C ILE A 302 14.06 3.05 -0.73
N THR A 303 14.22 2.11 0.21
CA THR A 303 15.53 1.60 0.65
C THR A 303 15.69 0.10 0.37
N PHE A 304 16.91 -0.37 0.13
CA PHE A 304 17.21 -1.81 0.10
C PHE A 304 16.83 -2.52 1.42
N PHE A 305 16.89 -1.80 2.54
CA PHE A 305 16.46 -2.29 3.85
C PHE A 305 14.93 -2.38 3.99
N ASP A 306 14.12 -1.68 3.19
CA ASP A 306 12.67 -1.86 3.19
C ASP A 306 12.26 -3.22 2.62
N VAL A 307 13.12 -3.87 1.84
CA VAL A 307 12.95 -5.28 1.44
C VAL A 307 13.28 -6.25 2.58
N PHE A 308 14.23 -5.90 3.45
CA PHE A 308 14.53 -6.66 4.67
C PHE A 308 13.51 -6.39 5.80
N SER A 309 13.00 -5.15 5.93
CA SER A 309 12.09 -4.71 7.00
C SER A 309 10.60 -4.92 6.66
N SER A 310 10.23 -4.93 5.36
CA SER A 310 8.90 -5.39 4.93
C SER A 310 8.65 -6.84 5.32
N GLN A 311 9.70 -7.63 5.58
CA GLN A 311 9.55 -8.93 6.22
C GLN A 311 9.11 -8.81 7.68
N ILE A 312 9.57 -7.83 8.47
CA ILE A 312 9.10 -7.66 9.86
C ILE A 312 7.63 -7.18 9.88
N LYS A 313 7.20 -6.33 8.94
CA LYS A 313 5.80 -5.87 8.91
C LYS A 313 4.83 -6.90 8.33
N LEU A 314 5.17 -7.64 7.27
CA LEU A 314 4.33 -8.73 6.75
C LEU A 314 4.39 -9.99 7.62
N PHE A 315 5.56 -10.34 8.21
CA PHE A 315 5.58 -11.36 9.29
C PHE A 315 4.82 -10.88 10.51
N SER A 316 4.86 -9.61 10.92
CA SER A 316 4.05 -9.14 12.06
C SER A 316 2.53 -9.22 11.80
N ILE A 317 2.08 -9.09 10.55
CA ILE A 317 0.66 -9.29 10.18
C ILE A 317 0.33 -10.79 10.10
N ALA A 318 1.21 -11.62 9.53
CA ALA A 318 1.01 -13.07 9.45
C ALA A 318 1.18 -13.79 10.80
N GLU A 319 2.11 -13.36 11.65
CA GLU A 319 2.29 -13.78 13.05
C GLU A 319 1.23 -13.17 13.95
N GLY A 320 0.72 -11.97 13.66
CA GLY A 320 -0.46 -11.40 14.32
C GLY A 320 -1.72 -12.21 14.04
N LEU A 321 -1.85 -12.77 12.83
CA LEU A 321 -2.92 -13.69 12.45
C LEU A 321 -2.69 -15.13 12.98
N ALA A 322 -1.44 -15.57 13.11
CA ALA A 322 -1.10 -16.87 13.69
C ALA A 322 -1.14 -16.90 15.24
N ASN A 323 -0.99 -15.74 15.90
CA ASN A 323 -1.08 -15.59 17.36
C ASN A 323 -2.49 -15.21 17.86
N LEU A 324 -3.49 -15.16 16.97
CA LEU A 324 -4.89 -15.30 17.36
C LEU A 324 -5.14 -16.75 17.81
N ARG A 325 -4.60 -17.10 18.98
CA ARG A 325 -5.15 -18.17 19.81
C ARG A 325 -6.56 -17.73 20.18
N LEU A 326 -7.53 -18.22 19.42
CA LEU A 326 -8.90 -18.34 19.88
C LEU A 326 -8.87 -18.99 21.27
N PRO A 327 -9.33 -18.31 22.33
CA PRO A 327 -9.59 -19.00 23.58
C PRO A 327 -10.73 -19.97 23.31
N TRP A 328 -10.38 -21.25 23.20
CA TRP A 328 -11.33 -22.33 23.42
C TRP A 328 -11.67 -22.35 24.91
N THR A 329 -12.82 -21.76 25.25
CA THR A 329 -13.82 -22.25 26.22
C THR A 329 -15.03 -21.34 26.19
#